data_AF-A0A940DNZ6-F1
#
_entry.id   AF-A0A940DNZ6-F1
#
_cell.length_a   1.000
_cell.length_b   1.000
_cell.length_c   1.000
_cell.angle_alpha   90.00
_cell.angle_beta   90.00
_cell.angle_gamma   90.00
#
_symmetry.space_group_name_H-M   'P 1'
#
loop_
_entity.id
_entity.type
_entity.pdbx_description
1 polymer ?
#
loop_
_entity_poly.entity_id
_entity_poly.type
_entity_poly.pdbx_seq_one_letter_code
_entity_poly.pdbx_strand_id
1 'polypeptide(L)'
;MKKIASMSACLLIAVSAAVVYAQPPRQGKCGASWGDRMRAERIAFLTEAMDMTPELAEKFWPVYNEVQGQKRDAQMKVMETYRALEEAVRDEKPDSDVSAALDEYLEALDARREANKAVVARLKTVLSDSELARYYVADERFRREQVHRLHHGPRPDADRGPFGRPGHGPEAK
;
A
#
# COMPACT_ATOMS: atom_id res chain seq x y z
N MET A 1 -8.23 -70.13 12.71
CA MET A 1 -8.03 -70.12 14.18
C MET A 1 -6.53 -69.89 14.41
N LYS A 2 -5.99 -68.89 15.11
CA LYS A 2 -6.45 -67.93 16.12
C LYS A 2 -5.56 -66.67 16.03
N LYS A 3 -6.08 -65.58 16.57
CA LYS A 3 -5.52 -64.22 16.65
C LYS A 3 -4.23 -64.21 17.47
N ILE A 4 -3.23 -63.42 17.06
CA ILE A 4 -2.25 -62.84 17.99
C ILE A 4 -2.20 -61.35 17.70
N ALA A 5 -3.13 -60.65 18.34
CA ALA A 5 -3.05 -59.22 18.59
C ALA A 5 -2.35 -59.03 19.94
N SER A 6 -1.66 -57.89 20.06
CA SER A 6 -1.29 -57.24 21.32
C SER A 6 -0.12 -57.85 22.10
N MET A 7 1.04 -57.23 21.99
CA MET A 7 1.89 -56.82 23.13
C MET A 7 3.16 -56.15 22.59
N SER A 8 3.04 -54.89 22.20
CA SER A 8 4.16 -53.92 22.17
C SER A 8 3.60 -52.52 22.32
N ALA A 9 2.67 -52.36 23.27
CA ALA A 9 2.34 -51.09 23.88
C ALA A 9 3.20 -51.01 25.14
N CYS A 10 4.24 -50.16 25.12
CA CYS A 10 4.79 -49.45 26.30
C CYS A 10 6.18 -48.81 26.08
N LEU A 11 6.80 -48.85 24.89
CA LEU A 11 8.14 -48.25 24.71
C LEU A 11 8.28 -47.33 23.49
N LEU A 12 7.28 -46.49 23.21
CA LEU A 12 7.39 -45.38 22.24
C LEU A 12 6.66 -44.12 22.74
N ILE A 13 6.79 -43.79 24.04
CA ILE A 13 6.26 -42.52 24.62
C ILE A 13 7.40 -41.73 25.29
N ALA A 14 8.64 -41.80 24.77
CA ALA A 14 9.78 -41.15 25.43
C ALA A 14 10.76 -40.41 24.49
N VAL A 15 10.37 -40.01 23.27
CA VAL A 15 11.22 -39.17 22.41
C VAL A 15 10.41 -38.16 21.60
N SER A 16 9.72 -37.24 22.27
CA SER A 16 9.19 -36.03 21.61
C SER A 16 9.30 -34.76 22.47
N ALA A 17 10.07 -34.80 23.56
CA ALA A 17 10.29 -33.65 24.44
C ALA A 17 11.56 -32.83 24.10
N ALA A 18 11.96 -32.77 22.83
CA ALA A 18 13.14 -32.00 22.41
C ALA A 18 13.00 -31.24 21.08
N VAL A 19 11.77 -30.96 20.62
CA VAL A 19 11.59 -29.78 19.75
C VAL A 19 11.41 -28.58 20.67
N VAL A 20 12.55 -28.11 21.17
CA VAL A 20 12.73 -26.75 21.63
C VAL A 20 12.37 -25.86 20.44
N TYR A 21 11.10 -25.50 20.33
CA TYR A 21 10.77 -24.25 19.66
C TYR A 21 11.45 -23.19 20.49
N ALA A 22 12.60 -22.73 20.01
CA ALA A 22 13.13 -21.44 20.36
C ALA A 22 11.98 -20.45 20.18
N GLN A 23 11.31 -20.11 21.28
CA GLN A 23 10.38 -19.01 21.30
C GLN A 23 11.27 -17.79 21.07
N PRO A 24 11.24 -17.14 19.89
CA PRO A 24 11.95 -15.89 19.74
C PRO A 24 11.44 -14.97 20.86
N PRO A 25 12.31 -14.18 21.49
CA PRO A 25 11.89 -13.28 22.55
C PRO A 25 10.66 -12.52 22.05
N ARG A 26 9.62 -12.44 22.88
CA ARG A 26 8.44 -11.61 22.65
C ARG A 26 8.93 -10.17 22.44
N GLN A 27 9.28 -9.85 21.19
CA GLN A 27 9.53 -8.52 20.72
C GLN A 27 8.20 -7.80 20.88
N GLY A 28 8.17 -6.83 21.80
CA GLY A 28 7.01 -6.00 22.04
C GLY A 28 6.50 -5.46 20.73
N LYS A 29 5.19 -5.61 20.50
CA LYS A 29 4.42 -5.02 19.38
C LYS A 29 5.31 -4.50 18.25
N CYS A 30 5.78 -5.37 17.37
CA CYS A 30 6.07 -4.95 16.01
C CYS A 30 4.71 -4.63 15.37
N GLY A 31 4.11 -3.52 15.79
CA GLY A 31 2.96 -2.96 15.10
C GLY A 31 3.43 -2.63 13.70
N ALA A 32 2.68 -3.09 12.70
CA ALA A 32 2.88 -2.69 11.31
C ALA A 32 3.17 -1.18 11.26
N SER A 33 4.21 -0.76 10.53
CA SER A 33 4.55 0.66 10.46
C SER A 33 3.35 1.45 9.93
N TRP A 34 3.28 2.75 10.21
CA TRP A 34 2.20 3.58 9.68
C TRP A 34 2.07 3.44 8.15
N GLY A 35 3.20 3.31 7.45
CA GLY A 35 3.23 3.04 6.01
C GLY A 35 2.67 1.66 5.62
N ASP A 36 2.89 0.62 6.42
CA ASP A 36 2.38 -0.73 6.15
C ASP A 36 0.86 -0.79 6.35
N ARG A 37 0.35 -0.13 7.41
CA ARG A 37 -1.09 0.05 7.62
C ARG A 37 -1.74 0.80 6.46
N MET A 38 -1.14 1.91 6.03
CA MET A 38 -1.64 2.68 4.89
C MET A 38 -1.70 1.86 3.61
N ARG A 39 -0.67 1.03 3.35
CA ARG A 39 -0.66 0.13 2.18
C ARG A 39 -1.74 -0.94 2.28
N ALA A 40 -1.90 -1.57 3.43
CA ALA A 40 -2.94 -2.57 3.65
C ALA A 40 -4.35 -1.99 3.46
N GLU A 41 -4.62 -0.82 4.04
CA GLU A 41 -5.89 -0.11 3.87
C GLU A 41 -6.14 0.25 2.39
N ARG A 42 -5.11 0.73 1.67
CA ARG A 42 -5.24 1.04 0.24
C ARG A 42 -5.53 -0.20 -0.59
N ILE A 43 -4.90 -1.33 -0.28
CA ILE A 43 -5.16 -2.61 -0.97
C ILE A 43 -6.60 -3.04 -0.77
N ALA A 44 -7.10 -3.02 0.47
CA ALA A 44 -8.48 -3.37 0.78
C ALA A 44 -9.46 -2.44 0.06
N PHE A 45 -9.23 -1.12 0.15
CA PHE A 45 -10.07 -0.11 -0.49
C PHE A 45 -10.13 -0.28 -2.01
N LEU A 46 -8.97 -0.45 -2.68
CA LEU A 46 -8.94 -0.60 -4.13
C LEU A 46 -9.56 -1.91 -4.60
N THR A 47 -9.34 -3.01 -3.87
CA THR A 47 -9.97 -4.31 -4.17
C THR A 47 -11.50 -4.19 -4.21
N GLU A 48 -12.08 -3.56 -3.18
CA GLU A 48 -13.53 -3.36 -3.09
C GLU A 48 -14.03 -2.32 -4.12
N ALA A 49 -13.34 -1.19 -4.28
CA ALA A 49 -13.73 -0.13 -5.19
C ALA A 49 -13.75 -0.57 -6.65
N MET A 50 -12.80 -1.43 -7.02
CA MET A 50 -12.66 -1.93 -8.38
C MET A 50 -13.48 -3.18 -8.66
N ASP A 51 -14.22 -3.72 -7.67
CA ASP A 51 -14.95 -4.99 -7.80
C ASP A 51 -14.01 -6.11 -8.32
N MET A 52 -12.78 -6.18 -7.78
CA MET A 52 -11.74 -7.08 -8.34
C MET A 52 -12.13 -8.55 -8.21
N THR A 53 -12.17 -9.27 -9.32
CA THR A 53 -12.19 -10.73 -9.30
C THR A 53 -10.79 -11.28 -8.99
N PRO A 54 -10.65 -12.53 -8.52
CA PRO A 54 -9.34 -13.15 -8.32
C PRO A 54 -8.45 -13.08 -9.57
N GLU A 55 -9.02 -13.30 -10.76
CA GLU A 55 -8.31 -13.28 -12.03
C GLU A 55 -7.81 -11.89 -12.41
N LEU A 56 -8.57 -10.85 -12.07
CA LEU A 56 -8.15 -9.46 -12.28
C LEU A 56 -7.07 -9.07 -11.27
N ALA A 57 -7.24 -9.43 -10.00
CA ALA A 57 -6.29 -9.13 -8.93
C ALA A 57 -4.90 -9.73 -9.22
N GLU A 58 -4.84 -10.97 -9.69
CA GLU A 58 -3.59 -11.64 -10.08
C GLU A 58 -2.81 -10.89 -11.17
N LYS A 59 -3.52 -10.23 -12.10
CA LYS A 59 -2.91 -9.43 -13.18
C LYS A 59 -2.59 -8.00 -12.75
N PHE A 60 -3.46 -7.40 -11.94
CA PHE A 60 -3.38 -5.99 -11.55
C PHE A 60 -2.26 -5.73 -10.54
N TRP A 61 -2.18 -6.49 -9.46
CA TRP A 61 -1.27 -6.19 -8.34
C TRP A 61 0.21 -6.15 -8.72
N PRO A 62 0.75 -7.07 -9.56
CA PRO A 62 2.14 -7.00 -10.00
C PRO A 62 2.45 -5.70 -10.75
N VAL A 63 1.57 -5.32 -11.68
CA VAL A 63 1.71 -4.09 -12.47
C VAL A 63 1.59 -2.86 -11.58
N TYR A 64 0.60 -2.85 -10.69
CA TYR A 64 0.40 -1.75 -9.75
C TYR A 64 1.65 -1.55 -8.86
N ASN A 65 2.20 -2.62 -8.30
CA ASN A 65 3.37 -2.53 -7.42
C ASN A 65 4.61 -1.99 -8.15
N GLU A 66 4.82 -2.41 -9.40
CA GLU A 66 5.89 -1.89 -10.27
C GLU A 66 5.79 -0.37 -10.42
N VAL A 67 4.61 0.14 -10.76
CA VAL A 67 4.42 1.56 -11.07
C VAL A 67 4.27 2.45 -9.83
N GLN A 68 3.82 1.91 -8.68
CA GLN A 68 3.75 2.68 -7.44
C GLN A 68 5.13 3.08 -6.93
N GLY A 69 6.16 2.24 -7.11
CA GLY A 69 7.53 2.57 -6.76
C GLY A 69 8.00 3.81 -7.51
N GLN A 70 7.82 3.82 -8.84
CA GLN A 70 8.18 4.95 -9.70
C GLN A 70 7.43 6.24 -9.34
N LYS A 71 6.12 6.16 -9.08
CA LYS A 71 5.33 7.31 -8.62
C LYS A 71 5.85 7.87 -7.31
N ARG A 72 6.17 7.00 -6.35
CA ARG A 72 6.69 7.40 -5.05
C ARG A 72 8.03 8.12 -5.20
N ASP A 73 8.94 7.56 -5.97
CA ASP A 73 10.29 8.11 -6.12
C ASP A 73 10.25 9.47 -6.84
N ALA A 74 9.44 9.61 -7.90
CA ALA A 74 9.20 10.90 -8.54
C ALA A 74 8.56 11.94 -7.58
N GLN A 75 7.62 11.50 -6.75
CA GLN A 75 7.00 12.37 -5.76
C GLN A 75 7.99 12.79 -4.65
N MET A 76 8.90 11.90 -4.24
CA MET A 76 9.96 12.23 -3.29
C MET A 76 10.90 13.29 -3.88
N LYS A 77 11.29 13.14 -5.15
CA LYS A 77 12.15 14.14 -5.82
C LYS A 77 11.49 15.51 -5.88
N VAL A 78 10.20 15.59 -6.21
CA VAL A 78 9.43 16.85 -6.19
C VAL A 78 9.43 17.49 -4.80
N MET A 79 9.29 16.68 -3.74
CA MET A 79 9.28 17.19 -2.37
C MET A 79 10.67 17.67 -1.92
N GLU A 80 11.72 16.98 -2.35
CA GLU A 80 13.11 17.38 -2.11
C GLU A 80 13.45 18.70 -2.79
N THR A 81 13.20 18.82 -4.10
CA THR A 81 13.51 20.05 -4.86
C THR A 81 12.64 21.22 -4.43
N TYR A 82 11.38 20.98 -4.05
CA TYR A 82 10.54 22.02 -3.45
C TYR A 82 11.14 22.55 -2.14
N ARG A 83 11.63 21.68 -1.25
CA ARG A 83 12.27 22.10 0.01
C ARG A 83 13.53 22.91 -0.25
N ALA A 84 14.34 22.51 -1.23
CA ALA A 84 15.53 23.25 -1.62
C ALA A 84 15.18 24.66 -2.14
N LEU A 85 14.14 24.77 -2.97
CA LEU A 85 13.62 26.06 -3.44
C LEU A 85 13.07 26.92 -2.29
N GLU A 86 12.27 26.33 -1.39
CA GLU A 86 11.75 27.01 -0.21
C GLU A 86 12.87 27.53 0.70
N GLU A 87 13.93 26.74 0.89
CA GLU A 87 15.14 27.17 1.61
C GLU A 87 15.86 28.32 0.89
N ALA A 88 16.04 28.23 -0.43
CA ALA A 88 16.70 29.30 -1.19
C ALA A 88 15.95 30.64 -1.08
N VAL A 89 14.61 30.60 -1.12
CA VAL A 89 13.76 31.78 -0.94
C VAL A 89 13.82 32.30 0.49
N ARG A 90 13.67 31.42 1.49
CA ARG A 90 13.66 31.80 2.91
C ARG A 90 14.99 32.41 3.35
N ASP A 91 16.10 31.86 2.85
CA ASP A 91 17.45 32.29 3.24
C ASP A 91 17.97 33.45 2.37
N GLU A 92 17.11 34.03 1.52
CA GLU A 92 17.41 35.17 0.64
C GLU A 92 18.68 34.95 -0.21
N LYS A 93 18.82 33.73 -0.77
CA LYS A 93 19.97 33.38 -1.61
C LYS A 93 20.02 34.25 -2.88
N PRO A 94 21.19 34.40 -3.51
CA PRO A 94 21.32 35.13 -4.78
C PRO A 94 20.34 34.61 -5.84
N ASP A 95 19.86 35.50 -6.72
CA ASP A 95 18.91 35.15 -7.78
C ASP A 95 19.36 33.98 -8.67
N SER A 96 20.68 33.82 -8.87
CA SER A 96 21.23 32.67 -9.61
C SER A 96 20.94 31.33 -8.94
N ASP A 97 21.02 31.29 -7.61
CA ASP A 97 20.81 30.06 -6.83
C ASP A 97 19.32 29.75 -6.74
N VAL A 98 18.47 30.78 -6.60
CA VAL A 98 17.02 30.64 -6.66
C VAL A 98 16.58 30.14 -8.04
N SER A 99 17.16 30.68 -9.11
CA SER A 99 16.89 30.23 -10.48
C SER A 99 17.25 28.76 -10.68
N ALA A 100 18.43 28.34 -10.22
CA ALA A 100 18.84 26.94 -10.33
C ALA A 100 17.92 26.00 -9.53
N ALA A 101 17.54 26.37 -8.31
CA ALA A 101 16.62 25.57 -7.50
C ALA A 101 15.20 25.51 -8.12
N LEU A 102 14.76 26.59 -8.76
CA LEU A 102 13.49 26.63 -9.49
C LEU A 102 13.53 25.69 -10.70
N ASP A 103 14.61 25.71 -11.48
CA ASP A 103 14.79 24.83 -12.64
C ASP A 103 14.75 23.36 -12.21
N GLU A 104 15.48 22.98 -11.16
CA GLU A 104 15.43 21.61 -10.60
C GLU A 104 14.03 21.20 -10.13
N TYR A 105 13.28 22.13 -9.54
CA TYR A 105 11.90 21.88 -9.13
C TYR A 105 10.97 21.64 -10.33
N LEU A 106 11.09 22.46 -11.38
CA LEU A 106 10.30 22.30 -12.61
C LEU A 106 10.64 21.00 -13.33
N GLU A 107 11.92 20.64 -13.43
CA GLU A 107 12.34 19.35 -13.98
C GLU A 107 11.75 18.16 -13.20
N ALA A 108 11.72 18.24 -11.87
CA ALA A 108 11.10 17.20 -11.04
C ALA A 108 9.58 17.10 -11.27
N LEU A 109 8.88 18.22 -11.51
CA LEU A 109 7.46 18.22 -11.86
C LEU A 109 7.20 17.53 -13.20
N ASP A 110 8.05 17.77 -14.19
CA ASP A 110 7.97 17.13 -15.50
C ASP A 110 8.27 15.63 -15.42
N ALA A 111 9.32 15.24 -14.69
CA ALA A 111 9.62 13.83 -14.43
C ALA A 111 8.44 13.10 -13.76
N ARG A 112 7.77 13.74 -12.79
CA ARG A 112 6.56 13.20 -12.17
C ARG A 112 5.40 13.08 -13.15
N ARG A 113 5.24 14.03 -14.07
CA ARG A 113 4.21 13.96 -15.13
C ARG A 113 4.48 12.77 -16.06
N GLU A 114 5.71 12.56 -16.47
CA GLU A 114 6.08 11.42 -17.31
C GLU A 114 5.91 10.08 -16.58
N ALA A 115 6.30 9.99 -15.31
CA ALA A 115 6.03 8.81 -14.47
C ALA A 115 4.52 8.50 -14.40
N ASN A 116 3.67 9.52 -14.24
CA ASN A 116 2.21 9.33 -14.25
C ASN A 116 1.68 8.84 -15.61
N LYS A 117 2.23 9.31 -16.73
CA LYS A 117 1.87 8.79 -18.06
C LYS A 117 2.30 7.33 -18.24
N ALA A 118 3.49 6.96 -17.78
CA ALA A 118 3.98 5.59 -17.81
C ALA A 118 3.08 4.64 -17.00
N VAL A 119 2.59 5.08 -15.84
CA VAL A 119 1.60 4.35 -15.03
C VAL A 119 0.33 4.06 -15.82
N VAL A 120 -0.23 5.07 -16.50
CA VAL A 120 -1.43 4.91 -17.34
C VAL A 120 -1.16 3.88 -18.44
N ALA A 121 -0.05 4.03 -19.16
CA ALA A 121 0.32 3.12 -20.25
C ALA A 121 0.47 1.67 -19.76
N ARG A 122 1.06 1.49 -18.58
CA ARG A 122 1.26 0.17 -17.98
C ARG A 122 -0.04 -0.44 -17.47
N LEU A 123 -0.90 0.32 -16.80
CA LEU A 123 -2.18 -0.19 -16.31
C LEU A 123 -3.16 -0.54 -17.45
N LYS A 124 -3.09 0.18 -18.58
CA LYS A 124 -3.89 -0.15 -19.79
C LYS A 124 -3.58 -1.51 -20.40
N THR A 125 -2.46 -2.17 -20.04
CA THR A 125 -2.17 -3.53 -20.53
C THR A 125 -3.01 -4.60 -19.82
N VAL A 126 -3.57 -4.28 -18.65
CA VAL A 126 -4.35 -5.21 -17.82
C VAL A 126 -5.77 -4.70 -17.51
N LEU A 127 -6.03 -3.41 -17.70
CA LEU A 127 -7.34 -2.76 -17.47
C LEU A 127 -7.91 -2.17 -18.77
N SER A 128 -9.22 -2.29 -18.93
CA SER A 128 -9.99 -1.47 -19.88
C SER A 128 -10.00 0.01 -19.46
N ASP A 129 -10.38 0.92 -20.37
CA ASP A 129 -10.47 2.35 -20.07
C ASP A 129 -11.46 2.66 -18.93
N SER A 130 -12.56 1.91 -18.85
CA SER A 130 -13.56 2.06 -17.77
C SER A 130 -13.01 1.61 -16.41
N GLU A 131 -12.30 0.48 -16.36
CA GLU A 131 -11.65 -0.01 -15.14
C GLU A 131 -10.53 0.92 -14.69
N LEU A 132 -9.75 1.46 -15.63
CA LEU A 132 -8.70 2.42 -15.33
C LEU A 132 -9.28 3.73 -14.79
N ALA A 133 -10.36 4.26 -15.38
CA ALA A 133 -11.04 5.43 -14.87
C ALA A 133 -11.56 5.19 -13.44
N ARG A 134 -12.17 4.03 -13.20
CA ARG A 134 -12.63 3.62 -11.87
C ARG A 134 -11.47 3.55 -10.86
N TYR A 135 -10.33 2.97 -11.25
CA TYR A 135 -9.12 2.96 -10.43
C TYR A 135 -8.70 4.38 -10.02
N TYR A 136 -8.61 5.33 -10.95
CA TYR A 136 -8.22 6.71 -10.64
C TYR A 136 -9.22 7.42 -9.72
N VAL A 137 -10.52 7.19 -9.92
CA VAL A 137 -11.56 7.71 -9.02
C VAL A 137 -11.43 7.10 -7.62
N ALA A 138 -11.17 5.80 -7.52
CA ALA A 138 -10.97 5.11 -6.25
C ALA A 138 -9.71 5.61 -5.52
N ASP A 139 -8.59 5.72 -6.22
CA ASP A 139 -7.31 6.16 -5.64
C ASP A 139 -7.40 7.59 -5.09
N GLU A 140 -8.06 8.49 -5.82
CA GLU A 140 -8.27 9.87 -5.38
C GLU A 140 -9.24 9.96 -4.18
N ARG A 141 -10.29 9.12 -4.15
CA ARG A 141 -11.20 9.05 -2.99
C ARG A 141 -10.46 8.58 -1.74
N PHE A 142 -9.70 7.48 -1.85
CA PHE A 142 -8.87 6.99 -0.76
C PHE A 142 -7.95 8.11 -0.26
N ARG A 143 -7.20 8.78 -1.15
CA ARG A 143 -6.32 9.88 -0.77
C ARG A 143 -7.06 10.99 0.00
N ARG A 144 -8.24 11.40 -0.45
CA ARG A 144 -9.05 12.43 0.22
C ARG A 144 -9.53 11.99 1.60
N GLU A 145 -9.93 10.73 1.75
CA GLU A 145 -10.33 10.17 3.04
C GLU A 145 -9.16 10.13 4.02
N GLN A 146 -7.98 9.74 3.55
CA GLN A 146 -6.76 9.72 4.36
C GLN A 146 -6.37 11.13 4.82
N VAL A 147 -6.38 12.12 3.92
CA VAL A 147 -6.11 13.52 4.26
C VAL A 147 -7.15 14.05 5.26
N HIS A 148 -8.44 13.78 5.01
CA HIS A 148 -9.49 14.20 5.93
C HIS A 148 -9.28 13.60 7.32
N ARG A 149 -8.93 12.31 7.42
CA ARG A 149 -8.69 11.64 8.69
C ARG A 149 -7.50 12.21 9.45
N LEU A 150 -6.45 12.63 8.75
CA LEU A 150 -5.30 13.29 9.35
C LEU A 150 -5.66 14.66 9.96
N HIS A 151 -6.60 15.41 9.37
CA HIS A 151 -6.98 16.74 9.84
C HIS A 151 -8.17 16.77 10.82
N HIS A 152 -9.15 15.88 10.64
CA HIS A 152 -10.46 15.95 11.31
C HIS A 152 -10.84 14.68 12.08
N GLY A 153 -10.00 13.65 12.05
CA GLY A 153 -10.36 12.34 12.59
C GLY A 153 -11.29 11.52 11.67
N PRO A 154 -11.73 10.33 12.10
CA PRO A 154 -12.60 9.46 11.30
C PRO A 154 -13.92 10.16 10.95
N ARG A 155 -14.39 10.01 9.71
CA ARG A 155 -15.73 10.50 9.35
C ARG A 155 -16.82 9.67 10.00
N PRO A 156 -18.01 10.25 10.27
CA PRO A 156 -19.17 9.48 10.73
C PRO A 156 -19.61 8.37 9.76
N ASP A 157 -19.30 8.51 8.47
CA ASP A 157 -19.57 7.53 7.42
C ASP A 157 -18.35 6.69 7.03
N ALA A 158 -17.26 6.73 7.81
CA ALA A 158 -16.03 5.98 7.52
C ALA A 158 -16.21 4.45 7.50
N ASP A 159 -17.31 3.95 8.08
CA ASP A 159 -17.70 2.54 8.01
C ASP A 159 -18.37 2.15 6.68
N ARG A 160 -18.66 3.12 5.81
CA ARG A 160 -19.12 2.86 4.44
C ARG A 160 -17.92 2.66 3.54
N GLY A 161 -17.87 1.52 2.87
CA GLY A 161 -16.86 1.19 1.88
C GLY A 161 -16.86 2.16 0.67
N PRO A 162 -15.94 1.95 -0.28
CA PRO A 162 -15.82 2.79 -1.46
C PRO A 162 -17.17 2.97 -2.16
N PHE A 163 -17.44 4.21 -2.61
CA PHE A 163 -18.70 4.58 -3.25
C PHE A 163 -19.95 4.52 -2.35
N GLY A 164 -19.79 4.57 -1.03
CA GLY A 164 -20.91 4.61 -0.09
C GLY A 164 -21.60 3.25 0.07
N ARG A 165 -20.91 2.17 -0.31
CA ARG A 165 -21.38 0.80 -0.12
C ARG A 165 -21.33 0.46 1.38
N PRO A 166 -22.22 -0.39 1.90
CA PRO A 166 -22.04 -0.93 3.25
C PRO A 166 -20.70 -1.64 3.30
N GLY A 167 -19.81 -1.28 4.23
CA GLY A 167 -18.56 -2.02 4.39
C GLY A 167 -18.87 -3.48 4.71
N HIS A 168 -18.10 -4.41 4.13
CA HIS A 168 -18.09 -5.80 4.57
C HIS A 168 -17.38 -5.89 5.93
N GLY A 169 -18.02 -5.33 6.96
CA GLY A 169 -17.66 -5.62 8.35
C GLY A 169 -17.80 -7.13 8.59
N PRO A 170 -17.08 -7.70 9.57
CA PRO A 170 -17.23 -9.11 9.91
C PRO A 170 -18.71 -9.37 10.16
N GLU A 171 -19.31 -10.20 9.30
CA GLU A 171 -20.71 -10.59 9.43
C GLU A 171 -20.92 -11.07 10.86
N ALA A 172 -21.81 -10.39 11.57
CA ALA A 172 -22.22 -10.78 12.91
C ALA A 172 -22.73 -12.22 12.85
N LYS A 173 -21.95 -13.13 13.43
CA LYS A 173 -22.43 -14.42 13.92
C LYS A 173 -22.75 -14.29 15.40
#